data_AF-A0A524M7Y1-F1
#
_entry.id   AF-A0A524M7Y1-F1
#
_cell.length_a   1.000
_cell.length_b   1.000
_cell.length_c   1.000
_cell.angle_alpha   90.00
_cell.angle_beta   90.00
_cell.angle_gamma   90.00
#
_symmetry.space_group_name_H-M   'P 1'
#
loop_
_entity.id
_entity.type
_entity.pdbx_description
1 polymer ?
#
loop_
_entity_poly.entity_id
_entity_poly.type
_entity_poly.pdbx_seq_one_letter_code
_entity_poly.pdbx_strand_id
1 'polypeptide(L)'
;MKAAIRHILRNRRRTILTLCAVLIPVYFLIMMYGFINSMMQDMFETSTRFDTGHIQIRAEETKAYGSAMPLMRNTDVALAALDGVEGIEWSTLRLDLPALASVGERTRTVYVRGLVPEEIDPVSNMSDRIVEGEFLTSDSDGVLVGQELAELLDLTVGEDMVLL
;
A
#
# COMPACT_ATOMS: atom_id res chain seq x y z
N MET A 1 -30.01 -42.25 -18.25
CA MET A 1 -28.61 -41.77 -18.11
C MET A 1 -27.56 -42.60 -18.86
N LYS A 2 -27.57 -43.95 -18.79
CA LYS A 2 -26.54 -44.81 -19.44
C LYS A 2 -26.36 -44.60 -20.96
N ALA A 3 -27.43 -44.30 -21.69
CA ALA A 3 -27.36 -44.04 -23.14
C ALA A 3 -26.69 -42.71 -23.49
N ALA A 4 -26.94 -41.64 -22.72
CA ALA A 4 -26.37 -40.32 -22.96
C ALA A 4 -24.84 -40.30 -22.73
N ILE A 5 -24.37 -40.95 -21.67
CA ILE A 5 -22.92 -41.07 -21.37
C ILE A 5 -22.21 -41.89 -22.47
N ARG A 6 -22.86 -42.92 -23.02
CA ARG A 6 -22.32 -43.71 -24.12
C ARG A 6 -22.19 -42.91 -25.42
N HIS A 7 -23.12 -41.98 -25.67
CA HIS A 7 -23.05 -41.04 -26.80
C HIS A 7 -21.90 -40.03 -26.64
N ILE A 8 -21.70 -39.50 -25.44
CA ILE A 8 -20.58 -38.59 -25.11
C ILE A 8 -19.23 -39.30 -25.31
N LEU A 9 -19.10 -40.54 -24.83
CA LEU A 9 -17.87 -41.33 -24.93
C LEU A 9 -17.52 -41.73 -26.38
N ARG A 10 -18.51 -41.81 -27.28
CA ARG A 10 -18.31 -42.21 -28.69
C ARG A 10 -17.95 -41.03 -29.61
N ASN A 11 -18.34 -39.80 -29.25
CA ASN A 11 -18.07 -38.58 -30.04
C ASN A 11 -17.19 -37.57 -29.28
N ARG A 12 -16.08 -38.05 -28.71
CA ARG A 12 -15.21 -37.30 -27.77
C ARG A 12 -14.78 -35.93 -28.29
N ARG A 13 -14.36 -35.80 -29.56
CA ARG A 13 -13.94 -34.51 -30.13
C ARG A 13 -15.04 -33.45 -30.08
N ARG A 14 -16.27 -33.81 -30.48
CA ARG A 14 -17.40 -32.86 -30.52
C ARG A 14 -17.84 -32.49 -29.11
N THR A 15 -17.84 -33.46 -28.20
CA THR A 15 -18.22 -33.21 -26.80
C THR A 15 -17.20 -32.36 -26.05
N ILE A 16 -15.90 -32.56 -26.28
CA ILE A 16 -14.85 -31.73 -25.66
C ILE A 16 -14.96 -30.27 -26.11
N LEU A 17 -15.19 -30.00 -27.40
CA LEU A 17 -15.33 -28.62 -27.90
C LEU A 17 -16.51 -27.90 -27.23
N THR A 18 -17.67 -28.54 -27.14
CA THR A 18 -18.84 -27.96 -26.46
C THR A 18 -18.64 -27.83 -24.95
N LEU A 19 -17.93 -28.76 -24.33
CA LEU A 19 -17.63 -28.72 -22.91
C LEU A 19 -16.67 -27.56 -22.59
N CYS A 20 -15.60 -27.40 -23.36
CA CYS A 20 -14.66 -26.29 -23.24
C CYS A 20 -15.34 -24.94 -23.49
N ALA A 21 -16.27 -24.86 -24.44
CA ALA A 21 -17.03 -23.64 -24.71
C ALA A 21 -17.84 -23.14 -23.50
N VAL A 22 -18.23 -24.03 -22.58
CA VAL A 22 -18.94 -23.67 -21.34
C VAL A 22 -17.99 -23.57 -20.16
N LEU A 23 -17.04 -24.50 -20.02
CA LEU A 23 -16.13 -24.55 -18.88
C LEU A 23 -15.14 -23.38 -18.86
N ILE A 24 -14.61 -22.98 -20.02
CA ILE A 24 -13.60 -21.91 -20.08
C ILE A 24 -14.19 -20.57 -19.58
N PRO A 25 -15.33 -20.08 -20.08
CA PRO A 25 -15.93 -18.84 -19.58
C PRO A 25 -16.30 -18.90 -18.08
N VAL A 26 -16.87 -20.03 -17.64
CA VAL A 26 -17.24 -20.21 -16.22
C VAL A 26 -16.00 -20.19 -15.32
N TYR A 27 -14.92 -20.85 -15.75
CA TYR A 27 -13.64 -20.81 -15.04
C TYR A 27 -13.11 -19.38 -14.91
N PHE A 28 -13.09 -18.62 -16.02
CA PHE A 28 -12.65 -17.23 -16.00
C PHE A 28 -13.53 -16.34 -15.11
N LEU A 29 -14.85 -16.54 -15.12
CA LEU A 29 -15.78 -15.82 -14.25
C LEU A 29 -15.48 -16.06 -12.76
N ILE A 30 -15.31 -17.32 -12.36
CA ILE A 30 -15.01 -17.68 -10.97
C ILE A 30 -13.64 -17.14 -10.56
N MET A 31 -12.64 -17.27 -11.42
CA MET A 31 -11.29 -16.76 -11.18
C MET A 31 -11.29 -15.23 -11.02
N MET A 32 -11.95 -14.52 -11.92
CA MET A 32 -12.05 -13.06 -11.86
C MET A 32 -12.80 -12.59 -10.61
N TYR A 33 -13.86 -13.30 -10.21
CA TYR A 33 -14.59 -12.98 -8.99
C TYR A 33 -13.72 -13.16 -7.73
N GLY A 34 -12.98 -14.26 -7.64
CA GLY A 34 -12.02 -14.48 -6.55
C GLY A 34 -10.91 -13.44 -6.53
N PHE A 35 -10.37 -13.08 -7.71
CA PHE A 35 -9.34 -12.05 -7.85
C PHE A 35 -9.83 -10.67 -7.40
N ILE A 36 -11.02 -10.24 -7.85
CA ILE A 36 -11.60 -8.95 -7.45
C ILE A 36 -11.87 -8.93 -5.93
N ASN A 37 -12.37 -10.03 -5.37
CA ASN A 37 -12.64 -10.10 -3.94
C ASN A 37 -11.35 -10.06 -3.10
N SER A 38 -10.31 -10.77 -3.52
CA SER A 38 -8.98 -10.69 -2.88
C SER A 38 -8.44 -9.27 -2.96
N MET A 39 -8.48 -8.65 -4.14
CA MET A 39 -7.99 -7.29 -4.33
C MET A 39 -8.73 -6.27 -3.44
N MET A 40 -10.05 -6.44 -3.26
CA MET A 40 -10.80 -5.60 -2.31
C MET A 40 -10.36 -5.84 -0.87
N GLN A 41 -10.19 -7.09 -0.45
CA GLN A 41 -9.76 -7.42 0.91
C GLN A 41 -8.36 -6.88 1.21
N ASP A 42 -7.43 -7.04 0.28
CA ASP A 42 -6.07 -6.51 0.35
C ASP A 42 -6.08 -4.97 0.44
N MET A 43 -6.97 -4.33 -0.32
CA MET A 43 -7.13 -2.87 -0.28
C MET A 43 -7.67 -2.39 1.06
N PHE A 44 -8.62 -3.09 1.67
CA PHE A 44 -9.15 -2.75 3.00
C PHE A 44 -8.10 -2.90 4.11
N GLU A 45 -7.35 -4.02 4.09
CA GLU A 45 -6.31 -4.28 5.07
C GLU A 45 -5.15 -3.28 4.93
N THR A 46 -4.73 -2.99 3.69
CA THR A 46 -3.67 -2.02 3.41
C THR A 46 -4.11 -0.59 3.76
N SER A 47 -5.33 -0.18 3.38
CA SER A 47 -5.80 1.19 3.61
C SER A 47 -6.01 1.49 5.10
N THR A 48 -6.53 0.52 5.85
CA THR A 48 -6.79 0.68 7.29
C THR A 48 -5.50 0.67 8.10
N ARG A 49 -4.52 -0.18 7.76
CA ARG A 49 -3.23 -0.23 8.48
C ARG A 49 -2.24 0.84 8.06
N PHE A 50 -2.21 1.26 6.80
CA PHE A 50 -1.10 2.06 6.27
C PHE A 50 -1.47 3.43 5.72
N ASP A 51 -2.72 3.69 5.29
CA ASP A 51 -2.94 4.84 4.40
C ASP A 51 -3.65 6.03 5.06
N THR A 52 -4.70 5.83 5.85
CA THR A 52 -5.45 6.96 6.45
C THR A 52 -5.39 7.03 7.97
N GLY A 53 -5.07 5.92 8.64
CA GLY A 53 -5.58 5.72 10.00
C GLY A 53 -7.12 5.72 10.00
N HIS A 54 -7.75 5.76 11.18
CA HIS A 54 -9.21 5.84 11.25
C HIS A 54 -9.75 7.21 10.81
N ILE A 55 -9.00 8.29 11.04
CA ILE A 55 -9.38 9.67 10.73
C ILE A 55 -8.13 10.45 10.32
N GLN A 56 -8.18 11.16 9.18
CA GLN A 56 -7.14 12.10 8.77
C GLN A 56 -7.70 13.53 8.79
N ILE A 57 -7.03 14.42 9.53
CA ILE A 57 -7.29 15.86 9.50
C ILE A 57 -6.32 16.48 8.51
N ARG A 58 -6.85 17.23 7.53
CA ARG A 58 -6.05 17.91 6.51
C ARG A 58 -6.54 19.35 6.36
N ALA A 59 -5.63 20.27 6.06
CA ALA A 59 -5.99 21.66 5.79
C ALA A 59 -6.95 21.74 4.59
N GLU A 60 -8.01 22.55 4.72
CA GLU A 60 -9.10 22.69 3.75
C GLU A 60 -8.69 23.43 2.46
N GLU A 61 -7.46 23.96 2.39
CA GLU A 61 -7.02 24.79 1.27
C GLU A 61 -7.11 24.03 -0.07
N THR A 62 -8.10 24.44 -0.86
CA THR A 62 -8.49 23.84 -2.13
C THR A 62 -7.44 24.12 -3.19
N LYS A 63 -6.99 23.05 -3.87
CA LYS A 63 -6.00 23.05 -4.95
C LYS A 63 -6.17 24.18 -5.97
N ALA A 64 -5.04 24.80 -6.33
CA ALA A 64 -4.73 25.04 -7.75
C ALA A 64 -4.00 23.81 -8.31
N TYR A 65 -4.36 23.39 -9.52
CA TYR A 65 -3.79 22.22 -10.21
C TYR A 65 -2.26 22.38 -10.33
N GLY A 66 -1.48 21.43 -9.82
CA GLY A 66 -0.01 21.40 -9.98
C GLY A 66 0.84 22.00 -8.84
N SER A 67 0.25 22.39 -7.71
CA SER A 67 0.99 22.86 -6.53
C SER A 67 1.26 21.75 -5.51
N ALA A 68 2.32 21.90 -4.72
CA ALA A 68 2.63 21.04 -3.57
C ALA A 68 1.42 20.91 -2.63
N MET A 69 1.29 19.75 -1.96
CA MET A 69 0.18 19.54 -1.01
C MET A 69 0.19 20.63 0.07
N PRO A 70 -0.97 21.24 0.40
CA PRO A 70 -1.02 22.27 1.42
C PRO A 70 -0.61 21.67 2.76
N LEU A 71 0.45 22.23 3.35
CA LEU A 71 0.90 21.87 4.68
C LEU A 71 -0.04 22.50 5.70
N MET A 72 -0.50 21.71 6.65
CA MET A 72 -1.25 22.22 7.79
C MET A 72 -0.32 23.08 8.65
N ARG A 73 -0.70 24.33 8.87
CA ARG A 73 -0.02 25.24 9.81
C ARG A 73 -0.70 25.14 11.18
N ASN A 74 0.07 25.26 12.27
CA ASN A 74 -0.40 25.11 13.66
C ASN A 74 -1.03 23.74 13.95
N THR A 75 -0.25 22.68 13.77
CA THR A 75 -0.64 21.30 14.12
C THR A 75 -0.82 21.09 15.61
N ASP A 76 -0.13 21.87 16.46
CA ASP A 76 -0.15 21.73 17.92
C ASP A 76 -1.55 21.97 18.51
N VAL A 77 -2.31 22.91 17.95
CA VAL A 77 -3.69 23.20 18.40
C VAL A 77 -4.62 22.04 18.06
N ALA A 78 -4.42 21.41 16.90
CA ALA A 78 -5.20 20.26 16.49
C ALA A 78 -4.86 19.01 17.32
N LEU A 79 -3.58 18.77 17.58
CA LEU A 79 -3.11 17.67 18.45
C LEU A 79 -3.66 17.84 19.88
N ALA A 80 -3.56 19.04 20.46
CA ALA A 80 -4.10 19.31 21.80
C ALA A 80 -5.63 19.15 21.88
N ALA A 81 -6.34 19.43 20.79
CA ALA A 81 -7.79 19.20 20.72
C ALA A 81 -8.14 17.70 20.65
N LEU A 82 -7.27 16.87 20.06
CA LEU A 82 -7.44 15.42 19.98
C LEU A 82 -7.14 14.73 21.32
N ASP A 83 -6.15 15.20 22.07
CA ASP A 83 -5.81 14.64 23.40
C ASP A 83 -6.98 14.71 24.40
N GLY A 84 -7.91 15.66 24.20
CA GLY A 84 -9.09 15.82 25.04
C GLY A 84 -10.29 14.94 24.68
N VAL A 85 -10.21 14.14 23.62
CA VAL A 85 -11.33 13.31 23.13
C VAL A 85 -11.22 11.88 23.66
N GLU A 86 -12.18 11.50 24.50
CA GLU A 86 -12.26 10.14 25.03
C GLU A 86 -12.58 9.14 23.91
N GLY A 87 -11.75 8.09 23.78
CA GLY A 87 -11.89 7.05 22.75
C GLY A 87 -10.89 7.13 21.59
N ILE A 88 -10.02 8.14 21.55
CA ILE A 88 -8.85 8.15 20.64
C ILE A 88 -7.75 7.31 21.27
N GLU A 89 -7.45 6.16 20.66
CA GLU A 89 -6.38 5.27 21.12
C GLU A 89 -5.00 5.82 20.77
N TRP A 90 -4.89 6.52 19.64
CA TRP A 90 -3.62 7.04 19.15
C TRP A 90 -3.78 8.18 18.14
N SER A 91 -2.84 9.12 18.14
CA SER A 91 -2.73 10.23 17.18
C SER A 91 -1.25 10.45 16.83
N THR A 92 -0.97 10.86 15.59
CA THR A 92 0.39 11.30 15.18
C THR A 92 0.32 12.39 14.14
N LEU A 93 1.43 13.11 14.01
CA LEU A 93 1.68 13.96 12.87
C LEU A 93 2.29 13.15 11.71
N ARG A 94 1.69 13.30 10.54
CA ARG A 94 2.21 12.72 9.30
C ARG A 94 2.41 13.79 8.25
N LEU A 95 3.58 13.76 7.63
CA LEU A 95 3.95 14.61 6.51
C LEU A 95 4.08 13.75 5.26
N ASP A 96 3.43 14.18 4.18
CA ASP A 96 3.39 13.44 2.93
C ASP A 96 3.83 14.35 1.78
N LEU A 97 4.95 14.02 1.13
CA LEU A 97 5.48 14.78 0.01
C LEU A 97 5.84 13.88 -1.18
N PRO A 98 5.39 14.21 -2.41
CA PRO A 98 6.00 13.63 -3.60
C PRO A 98 7.42 14.18 -3.77
N ALA A 99 8.38 13.32 -4.07
CA ALA A 99 9.78 13.69 -4.32
C ALA A 99 10.40 12.80 -5.41
N LEU A 100 11.61 13.14 -5.86
CA LEU A 100 12.44 12.25 -6.67
C LEU A 100 13.61 11.74 -5.83
N ALA A 101 13.71 10.43 -5.67
CA ALA A 101 14.86 9.78 -5.06
C ALA A 101 15.91 9.47 -6.12
N SER A 102 17.16 9.86 -5.88
CA SER A 102 18.28 9.62 -6.78
C SER A 102 19.46 8.99 -6.05
N VAL A 103 19.99 7.91 -6.63
CA VAL A 103 21.19 7.19 -6.20
C VAL A 103 22.07 6.98 -7.41
N GLY A 104 23.24 7.63 -7.45
CA GLY A 104 24.08 7.69 -8.65
C GLY A 104 23.30 8.22 -9.87
N GLU A 105 23.24 7.41 -10.94
CA GLU A 105 22.54 7.71 -12.20
C GLU A 105 21.07 7.22 -12.23
N ARG A 106 20.59 6.59 -11.15
CA ARG A 106 19.23 6.03 -11.08
C ARG A 106 18.32 6.99 -10.32
N THR A 107 17.23 7.41 -10.95
CA THR A 107 16.22 8.29 -10.34
C THR A 107 14.84 7.65 -10.41
N ARG A 108 14.10 7.68 -9.30
CA ARG A 108 12.72 7.19 -9.19
C ARG A 108 11.83 8.24 -8.54
N THR A 109 10.59 8.35 -9.00
CA THR A 109 9.56 9.12 -8.31
C THR A 109 9.10 8.36 -7.09
N VAL A 110 9.17 9.01 -5.93
CA VAL A 110 8.85 8.42 -4.64
C VAL A 110 7.85 9.30 -3.90
N TYR A 111 7.23 8.70 -2.91
CA TYR A 111 6.38 9.41 -1.97
C TYR A 111 7.04 9.34 -0.60
N VAL A 112 7.54 10.46 -0.12
CA VAL A 112 8.25 10.57 1.16
C VAL A 112 7.22 10.80 2.25
N ARG A 113 7.31 9.99 3.30
CA ARG A 113 6.43 10.06 4.45
C ARG A 113 7.26 10.36 5.70
N GLY A 114 7.09 11.57 6.24
CA GLY A 114 7.62 11.95 7.55
C GLY A 114 6.67 11.52 8.66
N LEU A 115 7.18 10.79 9.64
CA LEU A 115 6.44 10.22 10.77
C LEU A 115 7.28 10.34 12.03
N VAL A 116 6.64 10.31 13.20
CA VAL A 116 7.34 10.10 14.48
C VAL A 116 7.43 8.59 14.74
N PRO A 117 8.63 7.97 14.68
CA PRO A 117 8.77 6.52 14.74
C PRO A 117 8.21 5.90 16.03
N GLU A 118 8.41 6.58 17.16
CA GLU A 118 7.96 6.14 18.49
C GLU A 118 6.43 6.13 18.62
N GLU A 119 5.75 7.00 17.89
CA GLU A 119 4.29 7.04 17.88
C GLU A 119 3.75 5.95 16.94
N ILE A 120 4.31 5.77 15.75
CA ILE A 120 3.71 4.89 14.72
C ILE A 120 3.94 3.39 14.94
N ASP A 121 5.06 3.02 15.56
CA ASP A 121 5.44 1.61 15.67
C ASP A 121 4.44 0.73 16.45
N PRO A 122 3.90 1.17 17.62
CA PRO A 122 2.89 0.40 18.36
C PRO A 122 1.61 0.08 17.59
N VAL A 123 1.28 0.87 16.57
CA VAL A 123 0.06 0.71 15.75
C VAL A 123 0.33 -0.07 14.47
N SER A 124 1.49 0.17 13.86
CA SER A 124 1.83 -0.35 12.52
C SER A 124 2.71 -1.62 12.55
N ASN A 125 3.38 -1.91 13.68
CA ASN A 125 4.39 -2.95 13.83
C ASN A 125 5.41 -2.91 12.68
N MET A 126 5.92 -1.72 12.38
CA MET A 126 6.79 -1.49 11.23
C MET A 126 8.20 -2.02 11.52
N SER A 127 8.62 -1.98 12.79
CA SER A 127 9.88 -2.55 13.28
C SER A 127 9.99 -4.05 13.02
N ASP A 128 8.90 -4.81 13.17
CA ASP A 128 8.85 -6.26 12.89
C ASP A 128 9.01 -6.60 11.39
N ARG A 129 8.87 -5.61 10.51
CA ARG A 129 8.91 -5.79 9.04
C ARG A 129 10.24 -5.33 8.44
N ILE A 130 11.22 -4.96 9.26
CA ILE A 130 12.56 -4.61 8.80
C ILE A 130 13.27 -5.86 8.29
N VAL A 131 13.68 -5.82 7.02
CA VAL A 131 14.43 -6.89 6.36
C VAL A 131 15.93 -6.72 6.58
N GLU A 132 16.41 -5.48 6.52
CA GLU A 132 17.83 -5.12 6.66
C GLU A 132 17.96 -3.74 7.32
N GLY A 133 18.99 -3.56 8.14
CA GLY A 133 19.24 -2.32 8.90
C GLY A 133 18.51 -2.28 10.25
N GLU A 134 18.31 -1.07 10.76
CA GLU A 134 17.66 -0.81 12.04
C GLU A 134 16.44 0.10 11.85
N PHE A 135 15.45 -0.03 12.74
CA PHE A 135 14.28 0.85 12.73
C PHE A 135 14.68 2.26 13.18
N LEU A 136 14.03 3.28 12.61
CA LEU A 136 14.34 4.68 12.91
C LEU A 136 13.93 5.06 14.33
N THR A 137 14.73 5.93 14.94
CA THR A 137 14.38 6.71 16.14
C THR A 137 14.26 8.19 15.76
N SER A 138 13.68 9.02 16.63
CA SER A 138 13.54 10.46 16.36
C SER A 138 14.89 11.19 16.16
N ASP A 139 15.99 10.63 16.67
CA ASP A 139 17.35 11.14 16.53
C ASP A 139 18.14 10.49 15.36
N SER A 140 17.52 9.57 14.61
CA SER A 140 18.19 8.88 13.51
C SER A 140 18.35 9.78 12.29
N ASP A 141 19.58 9.93 11.80
CA ASP A 141 19.87 10.55 10.51
C ASP A 141 19.83 9.47 9.40
N GLY A 142 18.61 9.02 9.08
CA GLY A 142 18.41 7.91 8.16
C GLY A 142 16.99 7.85 7.59
N VAL A 143 16.79 6.95 6.63
CA VAL A 143 15.49 6.77 5.96
C VAL A 143 15.16 5.29 5.87
N LEU A 144 13.88 4.95 6.03
CA LEU A 144 13.39 3.61 5.69
C LEU A 144 12.97 3.59 4.22
N VAL A 145 13.52 2.64 3.48
CA VAL A 145 13.24 2.44 2.06
C VAL A 145 12.51 1.11 1.89
N GLY A 146 11.42 1.12 1.11
CA GLY A 146 10.74 -0.13 0.75
C GLY A 146 11.68 -1.03 -0.05
N GLN A 147 11.65 -2.34 0.20
CA GLN A 147 12.55 -3.32 -0.41
C GLN A 147 12.60 -3.19 -1.95
N GLU A 148 11.45 -3.13 -2.62
CA GLU A 148 11.39 -2.98 -4.08
C GLU A 148 12.02 -1.67 -4.58
N LEU A 149 11.87 -0.58 -3.81
CA LEU A 149 12.48 0.71 -4.16
C LEU A 149 14.01 0.65 -4.00
N ALA A 150 14.49 -0.01 -2.94
CA ALA A 150 15.93 -0.24 -2.74
C ALA A 150 16.51 -1.07 -3.89
N GLU A 151 15.83 -2.15 -4.31
CA GLU A 151 16.25 -2.96 -5.47
C GLU A 151 16.24 -2.17 -6.79
N LEU A 152 15.24 -1.30 -7.01
CA LEU A 152 15.15 -0.46 -8.22
C LEU A 152 16.23 0.63 -8.29
N LEU A 153 16.69 1.10 -7.13
CA LEU A 153 17.77 2.07 -7.00
C LEU A 153 19.14 1.41 -6.83
N ASP A 154 19.17 0.09 -6.60
CA ASP A 154 20.37 -0.69 -6.25
C ASP A 154 21.07 -0.11 -5.01
N LEU A 155 20.25 0.24 -4.01
CA LEU A 155 20.66 0.90 -2.78
C LEU A 155 20.83 -0.14 -1.66
N THR A 156 21.94 -0.03 -0.92
CA THR A 156 22.23 -0.88 0.25
C THR A 156 22.29 -0.05 1.54
N VAL A 157 22.16 -0.71 2.70
CA VAL A 157 22.21 -0.02 4.00
C VAL A 157 23.59 0.60 4.22
N GLY A 158 23.59 1.90 4.54
CA GLY A 158 24.82 2.68 4.75
C GLY A 158 25.26 3.50 3.53
N GLU A 159 24.52 3.45 2.42
CA GLU A 159 24.73 4.33 1.26
C GLU A 159 23.84 5.57 1.33
N ASP A 160 24.32 6.64 0.69
CA ASP A 160 23.62 7.91 0.62
C ASP A 160 22.61 7.95 -0.54
N MET A 161 21.47 8.56 -0.29
CA MET A 161 20.44 8.84 -1.30
C MET A 161 20.07 10.32 -1.24
N VAL A 162 19.84 10.92 -2.41
CA VAL A 162 19.41 12.32 -2.52
C VAL A 162 17.92 12.36 -2.83
N LEU A 163 17.18 13.17 -2.06
CA LEU A 163 15.78 13.50 -2.32
C LEU A 163 15.69 14.90 -2.95
N LEU A 164 15.03 14.99 -4.10
CA LEU A 164 14.81 16.21 -4.89
C LEU A 164 13.32 16.60 -4.89
#